data_AF-A0A2L2Z8S7-F1
#
_entry.id   AF-A0A2L2Z8S7-F1
#
_cell.length_a   1.000
_cell.length_b   1.000
_cell.length_c   1.000
_cell.angle_alpha   90.00
_cell.angle_beta   90.00
_cell.angle_gamma   90.00
#
_symmetry.space_group_name_H-M   'P 1'
#
loop_
_entity.id
_entity.type
_entity.pdbx_description
1 polymer ?
#
loop_
_entity_poly.entity_id
_entity_poly.type
_entity_poly.pdbx_seq_one_letter_code
_entity_poly.pdbx_strand_id
1 'polypeptide(L)' 'LEWCGDPRAFQNAFEQNLIGCLTVISQVSQQPGFDLDLGYRLLAVCAAQREKFSPKSAALLSVWCE' A
#
# COMPACT_ATOMS: atom_id res chain seq x y z
N LEU A 1 3.44 -7.36 -4.91
CA LEU A 1 3.49 -8.01 -3.58
C LEU A 1 4.92 -8.34 -3.18
N GLU A 2 5.69 -9.03 -4.03
CA GLU A 2 7.07 -9.47 -3.74
C GLU A 2 8.01 -8.34 -3.29
N TRP A 3 7.96 -7.18 -3.96
CA TRP A 3 8.78 -6.03 -3.58
C TRP A 3 8.48 -5.52 -2.16
N CYS A 4 7.20 -5.47 -1.78
CA CYS A 4 6.79 -5.06 -0.42
C CYS A 4 7.02 -6.16 0.63
N GLY A 5 7.44 -7.36 0.23
CA GLY A 5 7.94 -8.39 1.14
C GLY A 5 9.37 -8.11 1.63
N ASP A 6 10.12 -7.24 0.96
CA ASP A 6 11.45 -6.82 1.40
C ASP A 6 11.35 -5.63 2.39
N PRO A 7 11.81 -5.77 3.65
CA PRO A 7 11.78 -4.67 4.62
C PRO A 7 12.49 -3.40 4.16
N ARG A 8 13.42 -3.50 3.21
CA ARG A 8 14.17 -2.39 2.63
C ARG A 8 13.35 -1.60 1.61
N ALA A 9 12.21 -2.10 1.15
CA ALA A 9 11.31 -1.36 0.26
C ALA A 9 10.65 -0.15 0.94
N PHE A 10 10.57 -0.16 2.28
CA PHE A 10 9.93 0.87 3.09
C PHE A 10 10.94 1.94 3.54
N GLN A 11 11.52 2.64 2.56
CA GLN A 11 12.42 3.76 2.77
C GLN A 11 11.80 5.04 2.21
N ASN A 12 12.12 6.18 2.84
CA ASN A 12 11.60 7.50 2.43
C ASN A 12 11.86 7.79 0.94
N ALA A 13 13.01 7.36 0.40
CA ALA A 13 13.35 7.51 -1.02
C ALA A 13 12.35 6.86 -1.99
N PHE A 14 11.61 5.85 -1.55
CA PHE A 14 10.61 5.14 -2.37
C PHE A 14 9.17 5.44 -1.96
N GLU A 15 8.97 6.15 -0.84
CA GLU A 15 7.65 6.38 -0.23
C GLU A 15 6.67 6.98 -1.23
N GLN A 16 7.07 8.07 -1.91
CA GLN A 16 6.19 8.78 -2.84
C GLN A 16 5.70 7.87 -3.97
N ASN A 17 6.60 7.08 -4.56
CA ASN A 17 6.25 6.18 -5.66
C ASN A 17 5.37 5.03 -5.18
N LEU A 18 5.70 4.45 -4.03
CA LEU A 18 4.91 3.37 -3.43
C LEU A 18 3.49 3.85 -3.10
N ILE A 19 3.35 5.02 -2.47
CA ILE A 19 2.03 5.60 -2.18
C ILE A 19 1.24 5.91 -3.45
N GLY A 20 1.91 6.37 -4.52
CA GLY A 20 1.29 6.52 -5.84
C GLY A 20 0.69 5.21 -6.35
N CYS A 21 1.44 4.10 -6.27
CA CYS A 21 0.95 2.79 -6.65
C CYS A 21 -0.25 2.34 -5.78
N LEU A 22 -0.15 2.49 -4.46
CA LEU A 22 -1.21 2.05 -3.53
C LEU A 22 -2.50 2.88 -3.68
N THR A 23 -2.38 4.16 -4.07
CA THR A 23 -3.53 5.01 -4.39
C THR A 23 -4.32 4.48 -5.57
N VAL A 24 -3.63 3.99 -6.62
CA VAL A 24 -4.32 3.38 -7.77
C VAL A 24 -5.03 2.11 -7.32
N ILE A 25 -4.35 1.26 -6.54
CA ILE A 25 -4.90 -0.01 -6.06
C ILE A 25 -6.16 0.21 -5.20
N SER A 26 -6.16 1.21 -4.31
CA SER A 26 -7.34 1.51 -3.49
C SER A 26 -8.54 2.00 -4.31
N GLN A 27 -8.32 2.53 -5.51
CA GLN A 27 -9.38 2.97 -6.42
C GLN A 27 -9.88 1.88 -7.37
N VAL A 28 -9.02 0.95 -7.78
CA VAL A 28 -9.33 -0.02 -8.85
C VAL A 28 -9.59 -1.44 -8.36
N SER A 29 -9.09 -1.83 -7.18
CA SER A 29 -9.20 -3.23 -6.70
C SER A 29 -10.64 -3.72 -6.54
N GLN A 30 -11.59 -2.82 -6.26
CA GLN A 30 -13.02 -3.14 -6.14
C GLN A 30 -13.77 -3.15 -7.49
N GLN A 31 -13.10 -2.80 -8.60
CA GLN A 31 -13.75 -2.73 -9.90
C GLN A 31 -13.84 -4.12 -10.55
N PRO A 32 -14.90 -4.41 -11.33
CA PRO A 32 -15.02 -5.68 -12.04
C PRO A 32 -13.81 -5.94 -12.95
N GLY A 33 -13.28 -7.16 -12.89
CA GLY A 33 -12.12 -7.58 -13.67
C GLY A 33 -10.77 -7.38 -12.97
N PHE A 34 -10.74 -6.79 -11.77
CA PHE A 34 -9.56 -6.75 -10.91
C PHE A 34 -9.64 -7.78 -9.78
N ASP A 35 -8.47 -8.21 -9.30
CA ASP A 35 -8.35 -9.12 -8.16
C ASP A 35 -8.38 -8.31 -6.84
N LEU A 36 -9.55 -8.31 -6.21
CA LEU A 36 -9.78 -7.62 -4.94
C LEU A 36 -8.91 -8.17 -3.80
N ASP A 37 -8.77 -9.50 -3.72
CA ASP A 37 -8.02 -10.16 -2.65
C ASP A 37 -6.52 -9.84 -2.75
N LEU A 38 -5.99 -9.82 -3.97
CA LEU A 38 -4.61 -9.39 -4.21
C LEU A 38 -4.39 -7.92 -3.81
N GLY A 39 -5.34 -7.04 -4.13
CA GLY A 39 -5.32 -5.63 -3.73
C GLY A 39 -5.28 -5.46 -2.21
N TYR A 40 -6.20 -6.12 -1.51
CA TYR A 40 -6.25 -6.11 -0.04
C TYR A 40 -4.98 -6.68 0.59
N ARG A 41 -4.45 -7.80 0.11
CA ARG A 41 -3.20 -8.37 0.64
C ARG A 41 -2.04 -7.41 0.51
N LEU A 42 -1.92 -6.70 -0.60
CA LEU A 42 -0.86 -5.71 -0.79
C LEU A 42 -1.04 -4.50 0.14
N LEU A 43 -2.27 -3.98 0.27
CA LEU A 43 -2.56 -2.88 1.18
C LEU A 43 -2.27 -3.28 2.64
N ALA A 44 -2.64 -4.50 3.05
CA ALA A 44 -2.38 -5.03 4.39
C ALA A 44 -0.88 -5.15 4.70
N VAL A 45 -0.07 -5.64 3.74
CA VAL A 45 1.39 -5.71 3.91
C VAL A 45 2.00 -4.31 4.10
N CYS A 46 1.56 -3.33 3.31
CA CYS A 46 2.03 -1.96 3.46
C CYS A 46 1.54 -1.30 4.76
N ALA A 47 0.28 -1.53 5.16
CA ALA A 47 -0.29 -1.02 6.41
C ALA A 47 0.43 -1.59 7.64
N ALA A 48 0.87 -2.85 7.61
CA ALA A 48 1.68 -3.45 8.67
C ALA A 48 3.06 -2.77 8.85
N GLN A 49 3.51 -2.01 7.84
CA GLN A 49 4.77 -1.26 7.86
C GLN A 49 4.54 0.25 7.98
N ARG A 50 3.31 0.71 8.28
CA ARG A 50 2.92 2.14 8.28
C ARG A 50 3.80 3.05 9.14
N GLU A 51 4.41 2.51 10.19
CA GLU A 51 5.31 3.28 11.08
C GLU A 51 6.59 3.76 10.38
N LYS A 52 6.95 3.14 9.25
CA LYS A 52 8.10 3.54 8.42
C LYS A 52 7.77 4.64 7.41
N PHE A 53 6.49 5.00 7.27
CA PHE A 53 6.03 6.04 6.38
C PHE A 53 5.87 7.37 7.12
N SER A 54 5.79 8.46 6.37
CA SER A 54 5.35 9.73 6.96
C SER A 54 3.96 9.60 7.61
N PRO A 55 3.63 10.42 8.62
CA PRO A 55 2.32 10.40 9.28
C PRO A 55 1.14 10.54 8.30
N LYS A 56 1.32 11.32 7.24
CA LYS A 56 0.31 11.50 6.17
C LYS A 56 0.06 10.20 5.43
N SER A 57 1.13 9.53 4.99
CA SER A 57 1.04 8.27 4.25
C SER A 57 0.51 7.13 5.14
N ALA A 58 0.92 7.08 6.41
CA ALA A 58 0.42 6.10 7.38
C ALA A 58 -1.11 6.21 7.60
N ALA A 59 -1.64 7.43 7.61
CA ALA A 59 -3.08 7.66 7.71
C ALA A 59 -3.83 7.12 6.47
N LEU A 60 -3.30 7.35 5.26
CA LEU A 60 -3.87 6.82 4.03
C LEU A 60 -3.90 5.28 4.02
N LEU A 61 -2.79 4.65 4.40
CA LEU A 61 -2.70 3.18 4.49
C LEU A 61 -3.72 2.58 5.46
N SER A 62 -4.05 3.30 6.55
CA SER A 62 -5.05 2.85 7.52
C SER A 62 -6.45 2.91 6.90
N VAL A 63 -6.79 3.98 6.19
CA VAL A 63 -8.09 4.12 5.50
C VAL A 63 -8.27 3.11 4.37
N TRP A 64 -7.21 2.81 3.61
CA TRP A 64 -7.32 1.85 2.49
C TRP A 64 -7.36 0.39 2.93
N CYS A 65 -6.94 0.10 4.16
CA CYS A 65 -6.90 -1.26 4.69
C CYS A 65 -8.13 -1.60 5.56
N GLU A 66 -8.98 -0.62 5.87
CA GLU A 66 -10.33 -0.80 6.45
C GLU A 66 -11.32 -1.34 5.41
#